data_AF-A0A3D1HHT5-F1
#
_entry.id   AF-A0A3D1HHT5-F1
#
_cell.length_a   1.000
_cell.length_b   1.000
_cell.length_c   1.000
_cell.angle_alpha   90.00
_cell.angle_beta   90.00
_cell.angle_gamma   90.00
#
_symmetry.space_group_name_H-M   'P 1'
#
loop_
_entity.id
_entity.type
_entity.pdbx_description
1 polymer ?
#
loop_
_entity_poly.entity_id
_entity_poly.type
_entity_poly.pdbx_seq_one_letter_code
_entity_poly.pdbx_strand_id
1 'polypeptide(L)'
;MAKKRTDERQLSLFDDSFFDTPIKQETESGEKTLHISKKEKLFSEMQEKARIQMEGAEKSGNLISIEIPVSRFKSENKSDIKEDKKIQVREKRQRLRISFPDGTQICNTSATQTMIDAICKIGAERVAQLNMEVCHIPLVSQEVNPRYAKWTKKIDDKWFLMAQSDTRQKYMQMVSVINQLGMDVKVELGDFDTLEPVSTKKSETKQKKKKVQLEVTLDNKVFTHGSDTIFTFLDVVEHIGIDKVKKTNIKVGKFPIITSSKVANNQVETSTGEWLTVPTLVKDKYKVLRVVSSMTHNPMEIKIIE
;
A
#
# COMPACT_ATOMS: atom_id res chain seq x y z
N MET A 1 27.26 52.77 40.59
CA MET A 1 25.96 52.60 39.91
C MET A 1 26.09 51.52 38.85
N ALA A 2 25.49 50.35 39.04
CA ALA A 2 25.21 49.39 37.97
C ALA A 2 24.16 48.39 38.49
N LYS A 3 22.89 48.61 38.12
CA LYS A 3 21.76 47.75 38.48
C LYS A 3 21.83 46.47 37.63
N LYS A 4 21.94 45.31 38.29
CA LYS A 4 21.50 44.03 37.71
C LYS A 4 19.99 44.12 37.46
N ARG A 5 19.56 43.92 36.23
CA ARG A 5 18.19 43.55 35.88
C ARG A 5 18.21 42.17 35.25
N THR A 6 17.77 41.21 36.03
CA THR A 6 17.26 39.91 35.61
C THR A 6 15.91 40.18 34.95
N ASP A 7 15.80 39.99 33.63
CA ASP A 7 14.51 39.92 32.94
C ASP A 7 14.21 38.44 32.66
N GLU A 8 13.33 37.90 33.48
CA GLU A 8 12.63 36.64 33.22
C GLU A 8 11.72 36.85 32.00
N ARG A 9 12.06 36.23 30.86
CA ARG A 9 11.10 36.07 29.75
C ARG A 9 10.40 34.73 29.90
N GLN A 10 9.14 34.80 30.30
CA GLN A 10 8.19 33.70 30.20
C GLN A 10 8.09 33.24 28.74
N LEU A 11 8.45 31.98 28.47
CA LEU A 11 8.18 31.32 27.21
C LEU A 11 6.71 30.95 27.18
N SER A 12 5.92 31.70 26.40
CA SER A 12 4.58 31.32 26.01
C SER A 12 4.64 30.25 24.91
N LEU A 13 3.71 29.31 24.95
CA LEU A 13 3.71 28.06 24.18
C LEU A 13 3.25 28.24 22.72
N PHE A 14 3.10 29.47 22.23
CA PHE A 14 2.59 29.79 20.90
C PHE A 14 3.13 31.16 20.46
N ASP A 15 4.21 31.18 19.68
CA ASP A 15 4.52 32.36 18.85
C ASP A 15 5.10 31.93 17.49
N ASP A 16 4.24 32.02 16.48
CA ASP A 16 4.39 31.55 15.11
C ASP A 16 5.14 32.57 14.23
N SER A 17 6.45 32.71 14.44
CA SER A 17 7.32 33.51 13.55
C SER A 17 8.32 32.67 12.74
N PHE A 18 7.95 31.43 12.38
CA PHE A 18 8.85 30.54 11.64
C PHE A 18 8.56 30.43 10.12
N PHE A 19 7.53 31.10 9.61
CA PHE A 19 7.25 31.13 8.17
C PHE A 19 7.45 32.54 7.61
N ASP A 20 8.71 32.95 7.46
CA ASP A 20 9.11 33.87 6.39
C ASP A 20 10.56 33.58 5.97
N THR A 21 10.72 33.05 4.76
CA THR A 21 12.00 32.75 4.11
C THR A 21 12.67 34.02 3.55
N PRO A 22 14.01 34.05 3.39
CA PRO A 22 14.52 33.98 2.01
C PRO A 22 15.86 33.24 1.80
N ILE A 23 15.90 32.54 0.67
CA ILE A 23 16.97 32.41 -0.35
C ILE A 23 18.45 32.41 0.09
N LYS A 24 19.09 31.27 -0.24
CA LYS A 24 20.52 30.93 -0.42
C LYS A 24 21.58 32.04 -0.39
N GLN A 25 22.64 31.75 0.37
CA GLN A 25 24.02 31.94 -0.07
C GLN A 25 24.82 30.65 0.14
N GLU A 26 25.60 30.27 -0.87
CA GLU A 26 26.53 29.14 -0.88
C GLU A 26 27.82 29.51 -0.13
N THR A 27 28.44 28.56 0.58
CA THR A 27 29.87 28.21 0.44
C THR A 27 30.25 27.03 1.35
N GLU A 28 31.26 26.28 0.86
CA GLU A 28 32.20 25.41 1.59
C GLU A 28 31.87 23.93 1.83
N SER A 29 32.43 23.12 0.92
CA SER A 29 33.26 21.93 1.19
C SER A 29 33.02 21.18 2.51
N GLY A 30 32.25 20.10 2.42
CA GLY A 30 32.22 19.03 3.41
C GLY A 30 31.74 17.75 2.75
N GLU A 31 32.53 16.68 2.87
CA GLU A 31 32.18 15.34 2.42
C GLU A 31 30.75 14.98 2.84
N LYS A 32 29.87 14.78 1.85
CA LYS A 32 28.55 14.22 2.08
C LYS A 32 28.71 12.76 2.46
N THR A 33 28.83 12.50 3.76
CA THR A 33 28.51 11.18 4.31
C THR A 33 27.03 10.91 3.98
N LEU A 34 26.81 10.08 2.97
CA LEU A 34 25.49 9.55 2.63
C LEU A 34 24.89 8.98 3.92
N HIS A 35 23.75 9.53 4.34
CA HIS A 35 23.05 9.10 5.54
C HIS A 35 22.36 7.75 5.25
N ILE A 36 23.16 6.69 5.21
CA ILE A 36 22.70 5.32 4.94
C ILE A 36 21.69 4.93 6.02
N SER A 37 20.50 4.52 5.59
CA SER A 37 19.41 4.14 6.49
C SER A 37 19.86 3.03 7.43
N LYS A 38 19.38 2.99 8.68
CA LYS A 38 19.63 1.86 9.60
C LYS A 38 19.31 0.50 8.96
N LYS A 39 18.36 0.46 8.00
CA LYS A 39 18.00 -0.74 7.23
C LYS A 39 19.02 -1.12 6.17
N GLU A 40 19.66 -0.15 5.52
CA GLU A 40 20.72 -0.40 4.55
C GLU A 40 22.00 -0.87 5.24
N LYS A 41 22.35 -0.27 6.40
CA LYS A 41 23.48 -0.77 7.22
C LYS A 41 23.26 -2.22 7.66
N LEU A 42 22.07 -2.55 8.14
CA LEU A 42 21.70 -3.91 8.53
C LEU A 42 21.76 -4.90 7.35
N PHE A 43 21.37 -4.45 6.15
CA PHE A 43 21.40 -5.28 4.95
C PHE A 43 22.82 -5.50 4.45
N SER A 44 23.67 -4.47 4.45
CA SER A 44 25.10 -4.60 4.11
C SER A 44 25.83 -5.51 5.10
N GLU A 45 25.54 -5.41 6.40
CA GLU A 45 26.11 -6.30 7.41
C GLU A 45 25.66 -7.76 7.23
N MET A 46 24.41 -7.97 6.82
CA MET A 46 23.88 -9.30 6.48
C MET A 46 24.57 -9.88 5.23
N GLN A 47 24.83 -9.05 4.22
CA GLN A 47 25.56 -9.46 3.01
C GLN A 47 27.01 -9.84 3.31
N GLU A 48 27.69 -9.04 4.12
CA GLU A 48 29.09 -9.31 4.48
C GLU A 48 29.22 -10.56 5.36
N LYS A 49 28.30 -10.76 6.31
CA LYS A 49 28.24 -12.00 7.11
C LYS A 49 27.97 -13.22 6.24
N ALA A 50 27.06 -13.12 5.27
CA ALA A 50 26.80 -14.20 4.32
C ALA A 50 28.05 -14.49 3.47
N ARG A 51 28.76 -13.45 3.00
CA ARG A 51 30.01 -13.60 2.23
C ARG A 51 31.11 -14.30 3.04
N ILE A 52 31.35 -13.88 4.27
CA ILE A 52 32.37 -14.48 5.16
C ILE A 52 32.02 -15.94 5.50
N GLN A 53 30.74 -16.22 5.76
CA GLN A 53 30.28 -17.59 5.99
C GLN A 53 30.49 -18.45 4.74
N MET A 54 30.15 -17.94 3.55
CA MET A 54 30.39 -18.63 2.27
C MET A 54 31.87 -18.92 2.02
N GLU A 55 32.77 -17.96 2.25
CA GLU A 55 34.22 -18.17 2.07
C GLU A 55 34.78 -19.23 3.06
N GLY A 56 34.23 -19.29 4.28
CA GLY A 56 34.56 -20.34 5.25
C GLY A 56 34.01 -21.72 4.87
N ALA A 57 32.85 -21.76 4.22
CA ALA A 57 32.23 -22.99 3.71
C ALA A 57 32.94 -23.54 2.47
N GLU A 58 33.37 -22.67 1.55
CA GLU A 58 34.19 -23.05 0.40
C GLU A 58 35.54 -23.65 0.84
N LYS A 59 36.17 -23.10 1.88
CA LYS A 59 37.41 -23.63 2.48
C LYS A 59 37.22 -24.95 3.23
N SER A 60 36.01 -25.26 3.70
CA SER A 60 35.71 -26.46 4.50
C SER A 60 34.92 -27.53 3.75
N GLY A 61 34.52 -27.29 2.49
CA GLY A 61 33.72 -28.21 1.69
C GLY A 61 32.27 -28.40 2.18
N ASN A 62 31.78 -27.52 3.07
CA ASN A 62 30.44 -27.61 3.66
C ASN A 62 29.43 -26.73 2.91
N LEU A 63 28.19 -27.21 2.75
CA LEU A 63 27.13 -26.51 2.02
C LEU A 63 26.33 -25.57 2.94
N ILE A 64 26.24 -24.27 2.62
CA ILE A 64 25.47 -23.29 3.41
C ILE A 64 24.08 -23.06 2.82
N SER A 65 23.08 -22.94 3.70
CA SER A 65 21.73 -22.45 3.33
C SER A 65 21.53 -21.00 3.79
N ILE A 66 21.21 -20.10 2.86
CA ILE A 66 20.92 -18.68 3.16
C ILE A 66 19.40 -18.45 3.07
N GLU A 67 18.81 -17.95 4.16
CA GLU A 67 17.39 -17.60 4.23
C GLU A 67 17.18 -16.10 4.02
N ILE A 68 16.48 -15.72 2.94
CA ILE A 68 16.14 -14.32 2.68
C ILE A 68 14.77 -14.02 3.30
N PRO A 69 14.68 -13.15 4.32
CA PRO A 69 13.40 -12.79 4.93
C PRO A 69 12.57 -11.94 3.95
N VAL A 70 11.51 -12.55 3.41
CA VAL A 70 10.50 -11.84 2.62
C VAL A 70 9.62 -11.06 3.59
N SER A 71 9.43 -9.76 3.34
CA SER A 71 8.86 -8.75 4.27
C SER A 71 7.40 -8.97 4.72
N ARG A 72 6.84 -10.17 4.59
CA ARG A 72 5.54 -10.56 5.15
C ARG A 72 5.65 -11.89 5.87
N PHE A 73 6.23 -11.85 7.07
CA PHE A 73 5.84 -12.77 8.13
C PHE A 73 5.05 -11.98 9.17
N LYS A 74 3.72 -12.06 9.07
CA LYS A 74 2.84 -12.00 10.24
C LYS A 74 2.22 -13.37 10.39
N SER A 75 2.75 -14.13 11.34
CA SER A 75 1.95 -14.86 12.32
C SER A 75 2.90 -15.51 13.30
N GLU A 76 2.98 -14.91 14.48
CA GLU A 76 3.39 -15.59 15.70
C GLU A 76 2.46 -16.78 15.98
N ASN A 77 2.97 -17.70 16.78
CA ASN A 77 2.35 -18.94 17.21
C ASN A 77 0.89 -18.76 17.69
N LYS A 78 0.00 -19.62 17.21
CA LYS A 78 -1.15 -20.11 17.97
C LYS A 78 -1.36 -21.57 17.63
N SER A 79 -1.16 -22.40 18.64
CA SER A 79 -1.32 -23.86 18.67
C SER A 79 -2.72 -24.30 18.25
N ASP A 80 -2.74 -25.33 17.42
CA ASP A 80 -3.72 -26.43 17.33
C ASP A 80 -5.19 -26.12 17.63
N ILE A 81 -5.94 -25.80 16.56
CA ILE A 81 -7.23 -26.44 16.27
C ILE A 81 -7.28 -26.67 14.76
N LYS A 82 -7.30 -27.94 14.35
CA LYS A 82 -7.63 -28.38 12.99
C LYS A 82 -9.13 -28.17 12.79
N GLU A 83 -9.49 -27.06 12.16
CA GLU A 83 -10.76 -26.96 11.43
C GLU A 83 -10.42 -26.57 10.00
N ASP A 84 -11.01 -27.30 9.06
CA ASP A 84 -10.94 -27.05 7.63
C ASP A 84 -11.29 -25.57 7.36
N LYS A 85 -10.25 -24.76 7.15
CA LYS A 85 -10.40 -23.38 6.71
C LYS A 85 -10.99 -23.40 5.31
N LYS A 86 -12.31 -23.44 5.21
CA LYS A 86 -13.04 -23.01 4.02
C LYS A 86 -12.45 -21.67 3.64
N ILE A 87 -11.79 -21.63 2.47
CA ILE A 87 -11.31 -20.40 1.87
C ILE A 87 -12.55 -19.50 1.76
N GLN A 88 -12.63 -18.47 2.60
CA GLN A 88 -13.66 -17.46 2.43
C GLN A 88 -13.34 -16.71 1.15
N VAL A 89 -13.95 -17.17 0.05
CA VAL A 89 -13.96 -16.44 -1.20
C VAL A 89 -14.64 -15.11 -0.89
N ARG A 90 -13.87 -14.03 -0.97
CA ARG A 90 -14.37 -12.69 -0.70
C ARG A 90 -15.55 -12.43 -1.63
N GLU A 91 -16.71 -12.14 -1.06
CA GLU A 91 -17.89 -11.79 -1.83
C GLU A 91 -17.59 -10.61 -2.77
N LYS A 92 -18.21 -10.64 -3.96
CA LYS A 92 -18.06 -9.55 -4.94
C LYS A 92 -18.43 -8.22 -4.29
N ARG A 93 -17.64 -7.19 -4.56
CA ARG A 93 -17.79 -5.89 -3.91
C ARG A 93 -19.09 -5.22 -4.37
N GLN A 94 -20.07 -5.18 -3.50
CA GLN A 94 -21.33 -4.48 -3.74
C GLN A 94 -21.13 -2.95 -3.71
N ARG A 95 -21.80 -2.25 -4.61
CA ARG A 95 -21.84 -0.79 -4.76
C ARG A 95 -23.26 -0.28 -4.58
N LEU A 96 -23.36 0.98 -4.14
CA LEU A 96 -24.62 1.69 -3.93
C LEU A 96 -24.90 2.55 -5.17
N ARG A 97 -26.09 2.39 -5.75
CA ARG A 97 -26.62 3.22 -6.84
C ARG A 97 -27.91 3.89 -6.39
N ILE A 98 -28.05 5.17 -6.70
CA ILE A 98 -29.24 5.96 -6.35
C ILE A 98 -29.73 6.63 -7.63
N SER A 99 -30.99 6.39 -7.99
CA SER A 99 -31.64 6.95 -9.19
C SER A 99 -32.76 7.88 -8.77
N PHE A 100 -32.64 9.15 -9.16
CA PHE A 100 -33.60 10.19 -8.88
C PHE A 100 -34.67 10.26 -9.99
N PRO A 101 -35.87 10.78 -9.68
CA PRO A 101 -36.96 10.89 -10.66
C PRO A 101 -36.64 11.90 -11.78
N ASP A 102 -35.67 12.79 -11.57
CA ASP A 102 -35.16 13.71 -12.59
C ASP A 102 -34.24 13.04 -13.63
N GLY A 103 -34.10 11.72 -13.57
CA GLY A 103 -33.23 10.94 -14.45
C GLY A 103 -31.76 10.89 -14.01
N THR A 104 -31.38 11.60 -12.95
CA THR A 104 -30.00 11.58 -12.47
C THR A 104 -29.70 10.30 -11.71
N GLN A 105 -28.58 9.67 -12.05
CA GLN A 105 -28.10 8.47 -11.37
C GLN A 105 -26.75 8.75 -10.71
N ILE A 106 -26.62 8.40 -9.44
CA ILE A 106 -25.39 8.54 -8.66
C ILE A 106 -24.86 7.15 -8.33
N CYS A 107 -23.67 6.82 -8.80
CA CYS A 107 -23.01 5.54 -8.55
C CYS A 107 -21.48 5.73 -8.47
N ASN A 108 -20.96 5.91 -7.26
CA ASN A 108 -19.52 6.10 -7.04
C ASN A 108 -18.79 4.79 -6.66
N THR A 109 -17.46 4.80 -6.81
CA THR A 109 -16.57 3.71 -6.36
C THR A 109 -16.63 3.49 -4.84
N SER A 110 -16.95 4.54 -4.08
CA SER A 110 -17.10 4.52 -2.63
C SER A 110 -18.55 4.77 -2.25
N ALA A 111 -19.16 3.87 -1.49
CA ALA A 111 -20.53 4.03 -1.00
C ALA A 111 -20.70 5.29 -0.14
N THR A 112 -19.66 5.69 0.61
CA THR A 112 -19.66 6.96 1.35
C THR A 112 -19.81 8.16 0.43
N GLN A 113 -19.13 8.15 -0.72
CA GLN A 113 -19.23 9.26 -1.68
C GLN A 113 -20.61 9.29 -2.32
N THR A 114 -21.15 8.13 -2.74
CA THR A 114 -22.54 8.05 -3.26
C THR A 114 -23.54 8.63 -2.26
N MET A 115 -23.39 8.30 -0.97
CA MET A 115 -24.27 8.82 0.08
C MET A 115 -24.12 10.34 0.27
N ILE A 116 -22.88 10.87 0.27
CA ILE A 116 -22.64 12.32 0.36
C ILE A 116 -23.28 13.05 -0.82
N ASP A 117 -23.03 12.59 -2.05
CA ASP A 117 -23.55 13.23 -3.26
C ASP A 117 -25.09 13.18 -3.30
N ALA A 118 -25.68 12.08 -2.85
CA ALA A 118 -27.13 11.95 -2.75
C ALA A 118 -27.73 12.88 -1.67
N ILE A 119 -27.11 12.96 -0.48
CA ILE A 119 -27.56 13.87 0.57
C ILE A 119 -27.37 15.34 0.16
N CYS A 120 -26.28 15.66 -0.55
CA CYS A 120 -26.05 16.99 -1.10
C CYS A 120 -27.16 17.38 -2.09
N LYS A 121 -27.56 16.44 -2.96
CA LYS A 121 -28.65 16.65 -3.92
C LYS A 121 -30.03 16.77 -3.27
N ILE A 122 -30.31 15.97 -2.23
CA ILE A 122 -31.59 16.04 -1.48
C ILE A 122 -31.67 17.32 -0.63
N GLY A 123 -30.51 17.77 -0.14
CA GLY A 123 -30.36 18.86 0.83
C GLY A 123 -30.01 18.32 2.22
N ALA A 124 -28.81 18.65 2.70
CA ALA A 124 -28.31 18.19 4.01
C ALA A 124 -29.20 18.64 5.19
N GLU A 125 -29.79 19.84 5.08
CA GLU A 125 -30.70 20.38 6.10
C GLU A 125 -31.98 19.54 6.25
N ARG A 126 -32.58 19.11 5.14
CA ARG A 126 -33.79 18.27 5.16
C ARG A 126 -33.51 16.90 5.80
N VAL A 127 -32.32 16.34 5.54
CA VAL A 127 -31.89 15.08 6.15
C VAL A 127 -31.60 15.25 7.63
N ALA A 128 -31.02 16.38 8.04
CA ALA A 128 -30.77 16.68 9.45
C ALA A 128 -32.07 16.83 10.25
N GLN A 129 -33.12 17.42 9.67
CA GLN A 129 -34.44 17.57 10.31
C GLN A 129 -35.12 16.23 10.64
N LEU A 130 -34.73 15.13 10.00
CA LEU A 130 -35.24 13.80 10.31
C LEU A 130 -34.74 13.25 11.66
N ASN A 131 -33.72 13.87 12.27
CA ASN A 131 -33.11 13.44 13.53
C ASN A 131 -32.76 11.93 13.55
N MET A 132 -32.33 11.38 12.41
CA MET A 132 -31.90 9.98 12.33
C MET A 132 -30.61 9.78 13.11
N GLU A 133 -30.55 8.78 13.97
CA GLU A 133 -29.37 8.50 14.79
C GLU A 133 -28.56 7.30 14.28
N VAL A 134 -27.24 7.43 14.33
CA VAL A 134 -26.26 6.37 14.10
C VAL A 134 -25.23 6.43 15.22
N CYS A 135 -25.07 5.32 15.94
CA CYS A 135 -24.16 5.25 17.11
C CYS A 135 -24.47 6.32 18.18
N HIS A 136 -25.75 6.60 18.42
CA HIS A 136 -26.24 7.62 19.38
C HIS A 136 -25.84 9.05 19.02
N ILE A 137 -25.57 9.32 17.75
CA ILE A 137 -25.27 10.65 17.22
C ILE A 137 -26.13 10.87 15.98
N PRO A 138 -26.60 12.10 15.69
CA PRO A 138 -27.28 12.40 14.44
C PRO A 138 -26.45 11.98 13.22
N LEU A 139 -27.11 11.40 12.22
CA LEU A 139 -26.50 10.97 10.96
C LEU A 139 -25.85 12.16 10.25
N VAL A 140 -26.53 13.30 10.26
CA VAL A 140 -26.06 14.58 9.74
C VAL A 140 -26.03 15.58 10.90
N SER A 141 -24.87 16.18 11.16
CA SER A 141 -24.65 17.14 12.25
C SER A 141 -23.85 18.36 11.77
N GLN A 142 -24.02 19.49 12.44
CA GLN A 142 -23.17 20.66 12.22
C GLN A 142 -21.87 20.58 13.03
N GLU A 143 -21.90 19.85 14.14
CA GLU A 143 -20.75 19.65 15.01
C GLU A 143 -20.09 18.29 14.77
N VAL A 144 -18.76 18.26 14.85
CA VAL A 144 -17.97 17.03 14.75
C VAL A 144 -17.67 16.54 16.16
N ASN A 145 -18.18 15.35 16.51
CA ASN A 145 -17.84 14.74 17.78
C ASN A 145 -16.37 14.25 17.77
N PRO A 146 -15.52 14.67 18.73
CA PRO A 146 -14.10 14.27 18.77
C PRO A 146 -13.88 12.75 18.76
N ARG A 147 -14.78 11.98 19.39
CA ARG A 147 -14.70 10.50 19.43
C ARG A 147 -14.81 9.87 18.04
N TYR A 148 -15.53 10.51 17.13
CA TYR A 148 -15.84 9.98 15.81
C TYR A 148 -15.28 10.82 14.65
N ALA A 149 -14.47 11.84 14.94
CA ALA A 149 -13.92 12.77 13.95
C ALA A 149 -13.27 12.08 12.73
N LYS A 150 -12.66 10.91 12.92
CA LYS A 150 -12.05 10.10 11.84
C LYS A 150 -13.07 9.62 10.80
N TRP A 151 -14.29 9.30 11.23
CA TRP A 151 -15.35 8.76 10.39
C TRP A 151 -16.40 9.80 9.99
N THR A 152 -16.31 11.00 10.55
CA THR A 152 -17.11 12.14 10.13
C THR A 152 -16.56 12.69 8.80
N LYS A 153 -17.43 12.87 7.80
CA LYS A 153 -17.08 13.39 6.48
C LYS A 153 -17.85 14.67 6.21
N LYS A 154 -17.16 15.68 5.69
CA LYS A 154 -17.79 16.94 5.29
C LYS A 154 -18.71 16.69 4.08
N ILE A 155 -19.97 17.11 4.17
CA ILE A 155 -20.90 17.14 3.03
C ILE A 155 -20.78 18.50 2.34
N ASP A 156 -20.94 19.56 3.13
CA ASP A 156 -20.98 20.96 2.69
C ASP A 156 -20.27 21.83 3.75
N ASP A 157 -20.20 23.15 3.55
CA ASP A 157 -19.48 24.07 4.45
C ASP A 157 -19.96 24.07 5.90
N LYS A 158 -21.23 23.71 6.15
CA LYS A 158 -21.85 23.71 7.47
C LYS A 158 -22.27 22.34 7.99
N TRP A 159 -22.21 21.29 7.17
CA TRP A 159 -22.82 19.99 7.48
C TRP A 159 -21.83 18.84 7.33
N PHE A 160 -21.91 17.92 8.28
CA PHE A 160 -21.07 16.74 8.38
C PHE A 160 -21.92 15.47 8.42
N LEU A 161 -21.45 14.43 7.74
CA LEU A 161 -22.03 13.08 7.71
C LEU A 161 -21.24 12.13 8.60
N MET A 162 -21.95 11.37 9.42
CA MET A 162 -21.39 10.23 10.13
C MET A 162 -21.26 9.02 9.20
N ALA A 163 -20.09 8.85 8.59
CA ALA A 163 -19.86 7.81 7.58
C ALA A 163 -19.41 6.45 8.16
N GLN A 164 -19.46 6.26 9.47
CA GLN A 164 -19.13 5.00 10.14
C GLN A 164 -20.23 3.95 9.93
N SER A 165 -20.25 3.33 8.76
CA SER A 165 -21.17 2.24 8.43
C SER A 165 -20.66 1.42 7.24
N ASP A 166 -21.09 0.18 7.12
CA ASP A 166 -20.78 -0.66 5.94
C ASP A 166 -21.69 -0.31 4.75
N THR A 167 -21.36 -0.78 3.54
CA THR A 167 -22.15 -0.48 2.32
C THR A 167 -23.63 -0.86 2.48
N ARG A 168 -23.92 -2.00 3.10
CA ARG A 168 -25.29 -2.46 3.34
C ARG A 168 -26.02 -1.59 4.37
N GLN A 169 -25.35 -1.14 5.41
CA GLN A 169 -25.93 -0.22 6.37
C GLN A 169 -26.21 1.15 5.73
N LYS A 170 -25.31 1.63 4.86
CA LYS A 170 -25.52 2.85 4.08
C LYS A 170 -26.74 2.76 3.17
N TYR A 171 -26.95 1.61 2.53
CA TYR A 171 -28.16 1.33 1.76
C TYR A 171 -29.41 1.48 2.63
N MET A 172 -29.45 0.82 3.80
CA MET A 172 -30.60 0.90 4.72
C MET A 172 -30.83 2.33 5.24
N GLN A 173 -29.75 3.07 5.55
CA GLN A 173 -29.81 4.47 5.94
C GLN A 173 -30.44 5.32 4.85
N MET A 174 -30.00 5.18 3.59
CA MET A 174 -30.57 5.94 2.47
C MET A 174 -32.03 5.60 2.20
N VAL A 175 -32.39 4.31 2.23
CA VAL A 175 -33.80 3.89 2.08
C VAL A 175 -34.67 4.51 3.18
N SER A 176 -34.20 4.50 4.43
CA SER A 176 -34.93 5.12 5.54
C SER A 176 -35.07 6.64 5.37
N VAL A 177 -34.00 7.34 4.98
CA VAL A 177 -34.05 8.78 4.67
C VAL A 177 -35.07 9.09 3.57
N ILE A 178 -35.06 8.32 2.48
CA ILE A 178 -35.96 8.54 1.34
C ILE A 178 -37.42 8.27 1.71
N ASN A 179 -37.67 7.19 2.46
CA ASN A 179 -39.00 6.84 2.93
C ASN A 179 -39.57 7.91 3.86
N GLN A 180 -38.76 8.44 4.80
CA GLN A 180 -39.21 9.49 5.72
C GLN A 180 -39.43 10.83 5.01
N LEU A 181 -38.67 11.13 3.95
CA LEU A 181 -38.85 12.32 3.13
C LEU A 181 -39.99 12.17 2.09
N GLY A 182 -40.57 10.97 1.95
CA GLY A 182 -41.66 10.69 1.00
C GLY A 182 -41.26 10.91 -0.47
N MET A 183 -40.00 10.66 -0.83
CA MET A 183 -39.51 10.88 -2.20
C MET A 183 -39.49 9.57 -3.00
N ASP A 184 -39.84 9.64 -4.29
CA ASP A 184 -39.76 8.50 -5.20
C ASP A 184 -38.34 8.35 -5.78
N VAL A 185 -37.39 7.99 -4.91
CA VAL A 185 -35.98 7.78 -5.28
C VAL A 185 -35.64 6.29 -5.16
N LYS A 186 -35.11 5.70 -6.24
CA LYS A 186 -34.76 4.29 -6.27
C LYS A 186 -33.35 4.07 -5.75
N VAL A 187 -33.20 3.29 -4.69
CA VAL A 187 -31.89 2.88 -4.14
C VAL A 187 -31.65 1.41 -4.48
N GLU A 188 -30.49 1.11 -5.05
CA GLU A 188 -30.10 -0.24 -5.46
C GLU A 188 -28.72 -0.62 -4.91
N LEU A 189 -28.53 -1.91 -4.64
CA LEU A 189 -27.27 -2.50 -4.20
C LEU A 189 -26.86 -3.59 -5.20
N GLY A 190 -25.69 -3.46 -5.82
CA GLY A 190 -25.27 -4.38 -6.89
C GLY A 190 -23.84 -4.17 -7.35
N ASP A 191 -23.41 -4.98 -8.32
CA ASP A 191 -22.14 -4.81 -9.02
C ASP A 191 -22.38 -3.88 -10.22
N PHE A 192 -22.23 -2.59 -9.98
CA PHE A 192 -22.54 -1.54 -10.93
C PHE A 192 -21.28 -0.83 -11.39
N ASP A 193 -21.17 -0.51 -12.68
CA ASP A 193 -20.11 0.39 -13.16
C ASP A 193 -20.25 1.78 -12.53
N THR A 194 -19.10 2.41 -12.27
CA THR A 194 -19.04 3.76 -11.70
C THR A 194 -19.53 4.75 -12.76
N LEU A 195 -20.49 5.59 -12.40
CA LEU A 195 -20.89 6.72 -13.23
C LEU A 195 -19.98 7.90 -12.85
N GLU A 196 -19.27 8.46 -13.83
CA GLU A 196 -18.41 9.63 -13.63
C GLU A 196 -19.22 10.76 -12.94
N PRO A 197 -18.74 11.33 -11.83
CA PRO A 197 -19.50 12.34 -11.10
C PRO A 197 -19.62 13.64 -11.90
N VAL A 198 -20.83 14.21 -11.96
CA VAL A 198 -21.09 15.56 -12.46
C VAL A 198 -20.55 16.55 -11.42
N SER A 199 -19.38 17.12 -11.74
CA SER A 199 -18.78 18.35 -11.20
C SER A 199 -18.90 18.62 -9.69
N THR A 200 -17.79 18.42 -8.97
CA THR A 200 -17.16 19.53 -8.21
C THR A 200 -15.70 19.20 -7.95
N LYS A 201 -14.85 20.17 -8.29
CA LYS A 201 -13.39 20.11 -8.18
C LYS A 201 -12.98 19.93 -6.71
N LYS A 202 -12.58 18.71 -6.34
CA LYS A 202 -11.55 18.39 -5.32
C LYS A 202 -11.51 16.86 -5.16
N SER A 203 -10.86 16.20 -6.11
CA SER A 203 -10.16 14.97 -5.79
C SER A 203 -8.69 15.28 -5.96
N GLU A 204 -7.96 15.26 -4.84
CA GLU A 204 -6.57 14.86 -4.85
C GLU A 204 -6.52 13.63 -5.74
N THR A 205 -5.98 13.81 -6.94
CA THR A 205 -5.67 12.72 -7.84
C THR A 205 -4.86 11.77 -6.97
N LYS A 206 -5.44 10.62 -6.61
CA LYS A 206 -4.61 9.47 -6.29
C LYS A 206 -3.79 9.29 -7.54
N GLN A 207 -2.61 9.89 -7.57
CA GLN A 207 -1.65 9.74 -8.63
C GLN A 207 -1.63 8.24 -8.87
N LYS A 208 -2.08 7.78 -10.04
CA LYS A 208 -1.94 6.38 -10.42
C LYS A 208 -0.47 6.11 -10.15
N LYS A 209 -0.15 5.34 -9.10
CA LYS A 209 1.23 5.04 -8.74
C LYS A 209 1.86 4.58 -10.04
N LYS A 210 2.89 5.29 -10.49
CA LYS A 210 3.55 4.96 -11.73
C LYS A 210 3.95 3.48 -11.65
N LYS A 211 3.73 2.74 -12.74
CA LYS A 211 3.95 1.30 -12.74
C LYS A 211 5.45 1.07 -12.63
N VAL A 212 5.87 0.56 -11.48
CA VAL A 212 7.28 0.27 -11.19
C VAL A 212 7.80 -0.77 -12.20
N GLN A 213 8.87 -0.41 -12.91
CA GLN A 213 9.58 -1.26 -13.86
C GLN A 213 10.89 -1.75 -13.24
N LEU A 214 11.34 -2.92 -13.70
CA LEU A 214 12.59 -3.55 -13.29
C LEU A 214 13.47 -3.70 -14.53
N GLU A 215 14.66 -3.13 -14.49
CA GLU A 215 15.67 -3.22 -15.53
C GLU A 215 16.92 -3.88 -14.93
N VAL A 216 17.44 -4.90 -15.61
CA VAL A 216 18.62 -5.64 -15.16
C VAL A 216 19.62 -5.71 -16.30
N THR A 217 20.85 -5.25 -16.07
CA THR A 217 21.96 -5.38 -17.01
C THR A 217 22.88 -6.50 -16.55
N LEU A 218 23.03 -7.53 -17.38
CA LEU A 218 23.89 -8.68 -17.14
C LEU A 218 24.63 -9.00 -18.44
N ASP A 219 25.96 -9.16 -18.39
CA ASP A 219 26.80 -9.51 -19.54
C ASP A 219 26.56 -8.63 -20.79
N ASN A 220 26.48 -7.30 -20.59
CA ASN A 220 26.15 -6.28 -21.61
C ASN A 220 24.77 -6.44 -22.27
N LYS A 221 23.89 -7.30 -21.74
CA LYS A 221 22.49 -7.43 -22.16
C LYS A 221 21.58 -6.76 -21.13
N VAL A 222 20.61 -6.02 -21.62
CA VAL A 222 19.59 -5.33 -20.80
C VAL A 222 18.30 -6.14 -20.86
N PHE A 223 17.83 -6.59 -19.71
CA PHE A 223 16.56 -7.28 -19.53
C PHE A 223 15.53 -6.29 -19.00
N THR A 224 14.50 -6.01 -19.81
CA THR A 224 13.37 -5.16 -19.42
C THR A 224 12.09 -5.59 -20.15
N HIS A 225 11.00 -5.75 -19.39
CA HIS A 225 9.67 -6.13 -19.90
C HIS A 225 8.61 -5.09 -19.50
N GLY A 226 9.01 -3.81 -19.40
CA GLY A 226 8.10 -2.73 -19.01
C GLY A 226 7.47 -2.97 -17.64
N SER A 227 6.14 -3.10 -17.58
CA SER A 227 5.42 -3.36 -16.32
C SER A 227 5.51 -4.79 -15.82
N ASP A 228 5.87 -5.74 -16.68
CA ASP A 228 5.78 -7.17 -16.36
C ASP A 228 7.09 -7.67 -15.76
N THR A 229 7.36 -7.18 -14.56
CA THR A 229 8.56 -7.51 -13.77
C THR A 229 8.71 -9.00 -13.44
N ILE A 230 7.73 -9.84 -13.74
CA ILE A 230 7.82 -11.31 -13.58
C ILE A 230 8.68 -11.89 -14.71
N PHE A 231 8.41 -11.50 -15.96
CA PHE A 231 9.17 -11.96 -17.12
C PHE A 231 10.61 -11.46 -17.06
N THR A 232 10.85 -10.19 -16.70
CA THR A 232 12.24 -9.72 -16.48
C THR A 232 12.99 -10.56 -15.45
N PHE A 233 12.33 -10.97 -14.36
CA PHE A 233 12.98 -11.79 -13.34
C PHE A 233 13.24 -13.22 -13.83
N LEU A 234 12.30 -13.81 -14.55
CA LEU A 234 12.44 -15.15 -15.15
C LEU A 234 13.61 -15.17 -16.14
N ASP A 235 13.61 -14.27 -17.11
CA ASP A 235 14.63 -14.22 -18.17
C ASP A 235 16.05 -14.04 -17.61
N VAL A 236 16.21 -13.22 -16.57
CA VAL A 236 17.52 -13.04 -15.92
C VAL A 236 17.97 -14.34 -15.25
N VAL A 237 17.08 -15.04 -14.54
CA VAL A 237 17.42 -16.31 -13.88
C VAL A 237 17.72 -17.40 -14.90
N GLU A 238 16.96 -17.48 -15.99
CA GLU A 238 17.22 -18.40 -17.09
C GLU A 238 18.54 -18.09 -17.79
N HIS A 239 18.87 -16.80 -17.99
CA HIS A 239 20.13 -16.40 -18.61
C HIS A 239 21.36 -16.77 -17.78
N ILE A 240 21.27 -16.67 -16.45
CA ILE A 240 22.34 -17.10 -15.53
C ILE A 240 22.50 -18.63 -15.57
N GLY A 241 21.37 -19.34 -15.71
CA GLY A 241 21.28 -20.79 -15.74
C GLY A 241 20.64 -21.35 -14.48
N ILE A 242 19.55 -22.08 -14.66
CA ILE A 242 18.70 -22.59 -13.57
C ILE A 242 19.48 -23.55 -12.67
N ASP A 243 20.32 -24.42 -13.24
CA ASP A 243 21.18 -25.32 -12.46
C ASP A 243 22.16 -24.60 -11.53
N LYS A 244 22.71 -23.46 -11.98
CA LYS A 244 23.62 -22.65 -11.16
C LYS A 244 22.85 -22.03 -10.01
N VAL A 245 21.69 -21.43 -10.29
CA VAL A 245 20.84 -20.82 -9.26
C VAL A 245 20.31 -21.89 -8.29
N LYS A 246 19.99 -23.09 -8.75
CA LYS A 246 19.58 -24.22 -7.90
C LYS A 246 20.69 -24.64 -6.93
N LYS A 247 21.95 -24.70 -7.39
CA LYS A 247 23.13 -25.02 -6.56
C LYS A 247 23.37 -24.00 -5.43
N THR A 248 22.91 -22.75 -5.59
CA THR A 248 23.03 -21.73 -4.53
C THR A 248 22.18 -22.01 -3.30
N ASN A 249 21.19 -22.93 -3.40
CA ASN A 249 20.27 -23.30 -2.31
C ASN A 249 19.64 -22.09 -1.59
N ILE A 250 19.42 -20.98 -2.31
CA ILE A 250 18.78 -19.78 -1.78
C ILE A 250 17.33 -20.11 -1.43
N LYS A 251 16.90 -19.74 -0.23
CA LYS A 251 15.50 -19.89 0.20
C LYS A 251 14.78 -18.54 0.15
N VAL A 252 13.62 -18.52 -0.48
CA VAL A 252 12.68 -17.37 -0.52
C VAL A 252 11.51 -17.69 0.40
N GLY A 253 11.57 -17.22 1.64
CA GLY A 253 10.63 -17.65 2.68
C GLY A 253 10.92 -19.08 3.14
N LYS A 254 9.92 -19.98 3.06
CA LYS A 254 10.06 -21.38 3.50
C LYS A 254 10.56 -22.34 2.41
N PHE A 255 10.61 -21.90 1.16
CA PHE A 255 10.88 -22.77 0.02
C PHE A 255 12.17 -22.35 -0.69
N PRO A 256 12.92 -23.31 -1.27
CA PRO A 256 14.00 -22.99 -2.19
C PRO A 256 13.52 -22.11 -3.34
N ILE A 257 14.42 -21.29 -3.89
CA ILE A 257 14.14 -20.43 -5.03
C ILE A 257 13.71 -21.24 -6.25
N ILE A 258 14.28 -22.44 -6.45
CA ILE A 258 13.94 -23.38 -7.51
C ILE A 258 13.52 -24.71 -6.89
N THR A 259 12.36 -25.25 -7.31
CA THR A 259 11.84 -26.55 -6.86
C THR A 259 11.48 -27.43 -8.05
N SER A 260 11.60 -28.76 -7.90
CA SER A 260 11.23 -29.71 -8.99
C SER A 260 9.71 -29.85 -9.19
N SER A 261 8.91 -29.45 -8.21
CA SER A 261 7.45 -29.46 -8.28
C SER A 261 6.88 -28.14 -7.78
N LYS A 262 5.62 -27.86 -8.13
CA LYS A 262 4.91 -26.67 -7.68
C LYS A 262 4.54 -26.79 -6.21
N VAL A 263 5.15 -25.97 -5.37
CA VAL A 263 4.92 -25.89 -3.92
C VAL A 263 4.17 -24.61 -3.53
N ALA A 264 4.26 -23.54 -4.33
CA ALA A 264 3.60 -22.27 -4.06
C ALA A 264 2.92 -21.65 -5.30
N ASN A 265 1.86 -20.86 -5.06
CA ASN A 265 1.07 -20.24 -6.14
C ASN A 265 1.82 -19.16 -6.92
N ASN A 266 2.87 -18.58 -6.34
CA ASN A 266 3.71 -17.56 -6.97
C ASN A 266 4.92 -18.15 -7.72
N GLN A 267 4.92 -19.47 -7.96
CA GLN A 267 5.94 -20.12 -8.77
C GLN A 267 5.54 -20.12 -10.24
N VAL A 268 6.54 -19.89 -11.09
CA VAL A 268 6.42 -19.92 -12.54
C VAL A 268 7.25 -21.10 -13.05
N GLU A 269 6.70 -21.85 -13.99
CA GLU A 269 7.40 -22.96 -14.64
C GLU A 269 8.49 -22.39 -15.56
N THR A 270 9.69 -22.93 -15.45
CA THR A 270 10.83 -22.56 -16.28
C THR A 270 10.87 -23.39 -17.56
N SER A 271 11.67 -22.96 -18.54
CA SER A 271 11.96 -23.72 -19.77
C SER A 271 12.51 -25.14 -19.53
N THR A 272 13.10 -25.40 -18.35
CA THR A 272 13.63 -26.72 -17.96
C THR A 272 12.59 -27.62 -17.27
N GLY A 273 11.35 -27.14 -17.09
CA GLY A 273 10.29 -27.86 -16.36
C GLY A 273 10.42 -27.80 -14.83
N GLU A 274 11.30 -26.95 -14.32
CA GLU A 274 11.43 -26.67 -12.89
C GLU A 274 10.57 -25.46 -12.49
N TRP A 275 10.35 -25.26 -11.19
CA TRP A 275 9.47 -24.21 -10.67
C TRP A 275 10.30 -23.12 -9.99
N LEU A 276 10.30 -21.91 -10.57
CA LEU A 276 10.97 -20.73 -10.03
C LEU A 276 10.02 -19.93 -9.13
N THR A 277 10.41 -19.73 -7.88
CA THR A 277 9.69 -18.89 -6.92
C THR A 277 9.94 -17.42 -7.21
N VAL A 278 8.95 -16.75 -7.81
CA VAL A 278 9.04 -15.32 -8.13
C VAL A 278 8.45 -14.49 -6.98
N PRO A 279 9.24 -13.58 -6.35
CA PRO A 279 8.71 -12.68 -5.34
C PRO A 279 7.63 -11.74 -5.91
N THR A 280 6.61 -11.43 -5.10
CA THR A 280 5.48 -10.57 -5.55
C THR A 280 5.84 -9.10 -5.64
N LEU A 281 6.72 -8.61 -4.76
CA LEU A 281 7.13 -7.21 -4.71
C LEU A 281 8.42 -7.00 -5.52
N VAL A 282 8.47 -5.92 -6.31
CA VAL A 282 9.68 -5.55 -7.10
C VAL A 282 10.90 -5.37 -6.19
N LYS A 283 10.70 -4.83 -4.99
CA LYS A 283 11.75 -4.70 -3.97
C LYS A 283 12.33 -6.06 -3.53
N ASP A 284 11.50 -7.09 -3.44
CA ASP A 284 11.96 -8.43 -3.05
C ASP A 284 12.63 -9.14 -4.24
N LYS A 285 12.15 -8.92 -5.47
CA LYS A 285 12.85 -9.35 -6.70
C LYS A 285 14.26 -8.78 -6.77
N TYR A 286 14.41 -7.47 -6.52
CA TYR A 286 15.71 -6.81 -6.45
C TYR A 286 16.66 -7.48 -5.45
N LYS A 287 16.20 -7.75 -4.22
CA LYS A 287 17.03 -8.40 -3.20
C LYS A 287 17.48 -9.80 -3.63
N VAL A 288 16.55 -10.59 -4.15
CA VAL A 288 16.84 -11.96 -4.60
C VAL A 288 17.86 -11.93 -5.74
N LEU A 289 17.66 -11.08 -6.75
CA LEU A 289 18.62 -10.95 -7.86
C LEU A 289 20.01 -10.49 -7.38
N ARG A 290 20.09 -9.57 -6.41
CA ARG A 290 21.39 -9.19 -5.82
C ARG A 290 22.09 -10.36 -5.13
N VAL A 291 21.35 -11.19 -4.39
CA VAL A 291 21.93 -12.38 -3.74
C VAL A 291 22.36 -13.40 -4.78
N VAL A 292 21.53 -13.66 -5.80
CA VAL A 292 21.87 -14.55 -6.92
C VAL A 292 23.13 -14.06 -7.63
N SER A 293 23.23 -12.74 -7.92
CA SER A 293 24.43 -12.12 -8.51
C SER A 293 25.70 -12.43 -7.73
N SER A 294 25.65 -12.25 -6.41
CA SER A 294 26.77 -12.53 -5.52
C SER A 294 27.11 -14.02 -5.49
N MET A 295 26.10 -14.88 -5.55
CA MET A 295 26.26 -16.32 -5.36
C MET A 295 26.68 -17.07 -6.62
N THR A 296 26.33 -16.56 -7.81
CA THR A 296 26.74 -17.18 -9.08
C THR A 296 27.98 -16.53 -9.68
N HIS A 297 28.54 -15.50 -9.02
CA HIS A 297 29.64 -14.66 -9.54
C HIS A 297 29.31 -14.00 -10.88
N ASN A 298 28.04 -13.70 -11.12
CA ASN A 298 27.57 -12.95 -12.29
C ASN A 298 27.28 -11.51 -11.87
N PRO A 299 28.19 -10.54 -12.11
CA PRO A 299 27.95 -9.15 -11.76
C PRO A 299 26.78 -8.61 -12.59
N MET A 300 25.74 -8.10 -11.92
CA MET A 300 24.59 -7.49 -12.58
C MET A 300 24.28 -6.10 -11.98
N GLU A 301 23.88 -5.18 -12.85
CA GLU A 301 23.35 -3.88 -12.46
C GLU A 301 21.83 -3.95 -12.47
N ILE A 302 21.16 -3.55 -11.37
CA ILE A 302 19.71 -3.64 -11.26
C ILE A 302 19.14 -2.25 -10.96
N LYS A 303 18.25 -1.76 -11.81
CA LYS A 303 17.56 -0.48 -11.67
C LYS A 303 16.06 -0.69 -11.46
N ILE A 304 15.50 0.04 -10.51
CA ILE A 304 14.05 0.10 -10.26
C ILE A 304 13.60 1.47 -10.77
N ILE A 305 12.74 1.47 -11.78
CA ILE A 305 12.25 2.69 -12.43
C ILE A 305 10.81 2.92 -11.98
N GLU A 306 10.50 4.11 -11.45
CA GLU A 306 9.16 4.50 -10.99
C GLU A 306 8.40 5.33 -12.01
#